data_AF-A0A363NV35-F1
#
_entry.id   AF-A0A363NV35-F1
#
_cell.length_a   1.000
_cell.length_b   1.000
_cell.length_c   1.000
_cell.angle_alpha   90.00
_cell.angle_beta   90.00
_cell.angle_gamma   90.00
#
_symmetry.space_group_name_H-M   'P 1'
#
loop_
_entity.id
_entity.type
_entity.pdbx_description
1 polymer ?
#
loop_
_entity_poly.entity_id
_entity_poly.type
_entity_poly.pdbx_seq_one_letter_code
_entity_poly.pdbx_strand_id
1 'polypeptide(L)'
;MIQNSYSYAYIRVEGKFLSKKLKVKVDLGDSDEQIADGEKLSEILTNKKSYAAVLNYMSKIGFELVNTFDLTDNYNGSGGTSGIIYVMKKAKEN
;
A
#
# COMPACT_ATOMS: atom_id res chain seq x y z
N MET A 1 20.76 15.49 18.84
CA MET A 1 19.58 15.52 17.96
C MET A 1 19.26 14.08 17.62
N ILE A 2 18.11 13.54 18.02
CA ILE A 2 17.72 12.19 17.60
C ILE A 2 17.25 12.32 16.16
N GLN A 3 18.03 11.81 15.21
CA GLN A 3 17.63 11.76 13.82
C GLN A 3 16.64 10.61 13.69
N ASN A 4 15.33 10.92 13.73
CA ASN A 4 14.31 9.93 13.46
C ASN A 4 14.46 9.48 12.01
N SER A 5 15.04 8.29 11.80
CA SER A 5 15.02 7.63 10.50
C SER A 5 13.64 7.02 10.31
N TYR A 6 13.03 7.27 9.16
CA TYR A 6 11.72 6.73 8.80
C TYR A 6 11.88 5.79 7.62
N SER A 7 11.14 4.68 7.65
CA SER A 7 10.92 3.83 6.48
C SER A 7 9.57 4.19 5.88
N TYR A 8 9.49 4.22 4.55
CA TYR A 8 8.25 4.50 3.82
C TYR A 8 7.77 3.24 3.10
N ALA A 9 6.44 3.11 3.00
CA ALA A 9 5.77 2.10 2.21
C ALA A 9 4.83 2.77 1.22
N TYR A 10 4.96 2.41 -0.06
CA TYR A 10 4.04 2.79 -1.12
C TYR A 10 3.15 1.59 -1.43
N ILE A 11 1.85 1.75 -1.19
CA ILE A 11 0.89 0.65 -1.27
C ILE A 11 -0.12 0.98 -2.35
N ARG A 12 0.00 0.33 -3.49
CA ARG A 12 -0.97 0.43 -4.58
C ARG A 12 -2.06 -0.61 -4.37
N VAL A 13 -3.31 -0.14 -4.27
CA VAL A 13 -4.49 -0.98 -4.07
C VAL A 13 -5.46 -0.77 -5.23
N GLU A 14 -5.83 -1.85 -5.90
CA GLU A 14 -6.72 -1.84 -7.06
C GLU A 14 -7.84 -2.86 -6.90
N GLY A 15 -9.00 -2.58 -7.50
CA GLY A 15 -10.04 -3.58 -7.67
C GLY A 15 -9.62 -4.62 -8.71
N LYS A 16 -9.83 -5.91 -8.46
CA LYS A 16 -9.61 -6.94 -9.47
C LYS A 16 -10.86 -7.03 -10.37
N PHE A 17 -10.73 -6.73 -11.66
CA PHE A 17 -11.84 -6.58 -12.63
C PHE A 17 -12.90 -7.71 -12.63
N LEU A 18 -12.54 -8.93 -12.18
CA LEU A 18 -13.43 -10.10 -12.11
C LEU A 18 -13.59 -10.68 -10.69
N SER A 19 -13.14 -10.00 -9.64
CA SER A 19 -13.18 -10.53 -8.27
C SER A 19 -13.49 -9.45 -7.24
N LYS A 20 -14.20 -9.83 -6.17
CA LYS A 20 -14.38 -8.97 -4.99
C LYS A 20 -13.09 -8.79 -4.16
N LYS A 21 -11.99 -9.43 -4.56
CA LYS A 21 -10.68 -9.30 -3.91
C LYS A 21 -9.93 -8.10 -4.48
N LEU A 22 -9.12 -7.49 -3.63
CA LEU A 22 -8.21 -6.43 -4.03
C LEU A 22 -6.92 -7.00 -4.62
N LYS A 23 -6.30 -6.27 -5.53
CA LYS A 23 -4.91 -6.48 -5.93
C LYS A 23 -4.07 -5.44 -5.18
N VAL A 24 -3.10 -5.89 -4.39
CA VAL A 24 -2.26 -5.00 -3.58
C VAL A 24 -0.79 -5.23 -3.93
N LYS A 25 -0.08 -4.13 -4.21
CA LYS A 25 1.38 -4.13 -4.35
C LYS A 25 1.96 -3.18 -3.32
N VAL A 26 2.92 -3.67 -2.53
CA VAL A 26 3.67 -2.93 -1.52
C VAL A 26 5.10 -2.77 -2.00
N ASP A 27 5.59 -1.55 -1.96
CA ASP A 27 6.97 -1.17 -2.23
C ASP A 27 7.57 -0.54 -0.98
N LEU A 28 8.69 -1.11 -0.50
CA LEU A 28 9.42 -0.68 0.69
C LEU A 28 10.80 -0.09 0.36
N GLY A 29 11.20 -0.05 -0.92
CA GLY A 29 12.53 0.34 -1.39
C GLY A 29 13.28 -0.77 -2.14
N ASP A 30 14.52 -0.47 -2.52
CA ASP A 30 15.26 -1.22 -3.55
C ASP A 30 16.25 -2.27 -3.03
N SER A 31 16.48 -2.39 -1.71
CA SER A 31 17.34 -3.46 -1.19
C SER A 31 16.66 -4.82 -1.26
N ASP A 32 17.43 -5.91 -1.39
CA ASP A 32 16.89 -7.27 -1.51
C ASP A 32 15.95 -7.64 -0.35
N GLU A 33 16.26 -7.20 0.87
CA GLU A 33 15.40 -7.40 2.06
C GLU A 33 14.08 -6.63 1.94
N GLN A 34 14.12 -5.36 1.51
CA GLN A 34 12.93 -4.54 1.29
C GLN A 34 12.04 -5.09 0.18
N ILE A 35 12.65 -5.58 -0.91
CA ILE A 35 11.94 -6.19 -2.02
C ILE A 35 11.22 -7.47 -1.54
N ALA A 36 11.95 -8.37 -0.88
CA ALA A 36 11.38 -9.62 -0.39
C ALA A 36 10.25 -9.41 0.62
N ASP A 37 10.39 -8.45 1.53
CA ASP A 37 9.35 -8.14 2.51
C ASP A 37 8.16 -7.40 1.88
N GLY A 38 8.41 -6.53 0.89
CA GLY A 38 7.36 -5.90 0.09
C GLY A 38 6.52 -6.92 -0.67
N GLU A 39 7.16 -7.96 -1.25
CA GLU A 39 6.47 -9.06 -1.92
C GLU A 39 5.61 -9.87 -0.94
N LYS A 40 6.16 -10.28 0.20
CA LYS A 40 5.39 -11.00 1.25
C LYS A 40 4.18 -10.19 1.71
N LEU A 41 4.35 -8.89 1.97
CA LEU A 41 3.23 -8.01 2.36
C LEU A 41 2.19 -7.90 1.25
N SER A 42 2.62 -7.79 -0.01
CA SER A 42 1.72 -7.76 -1.18
C SER A 42 0.83 -9.00 -1.24
N GLU A 43 1.38 -10.18 -1.00
CA GLU A 43 0.63 -11.45 -0.97
C GLU A 43 -0.39 -11.51 0.18
N ILE A 44 0.03 -11.10 1.39
CA ILE A 44 -0.84 -11.05 2.57
C ILE A 44 -2.03 -10.10 2.33
N LEU A 45 -1.79 -8.97 1.66
CA LEU A 45 -2.77 -7.92 1.45
C LEU A 45 -3.67 -8.17 0.23
N THR A 46 -3.20 -8.87 -0.80
CA THR A 46 -3.97 -9.21 -2.02
C THR A 46 -5.18 -10.14 -1.78
N ASN A 47 -5.34 -10.65 -0.55
CA ASN A 47 -6.55 -11.40 -0.16
C ASN A 47 -7.54 -10.61 0.69
N LYS A 48 -7.26 -9.32 0.98
CA LYS A 48 -8.20 -8.48 1.73
C LYS A 48 -9.37 -8.04 0.85
N LYS A 49 -10.52 -7.86 1.50
CA LYS A 49 -11.81 -7.55 0.84
C LYS A 49 -12.15 -6.06 0.79
N SER A 50 -11.36 -5.20 1.45
CA SER A 50 -11.63 -3.78 1.51
C SER A 50 -10.36 -2.95 1.70
N TYR A 51 -10.41 -1.72 1.22
CA TYR A 51 -9.36 -0.72 1.36
C TYR A 51 -9.00 -0.47 2.84
N ALA A 52 -10.02 -0.39 3.71
CA ALA A 52 -9.82 -0.26 5.15
C ALA A 52 -9.08 -1.46 5.77
N ALA A 53 -9.32 -2.68 5.28
CA ALA A 53 -8.62 -3.86 5.78
C ALA A 53 -7.11 -3.85 5.44
N VAL A 54 -6.71 -3.16 4.37
CA VAL A 54 -5.30 -2.92 4.04
C VAL A 54 -4.69 -1.94 5.04
N LEU A 55 -5.32 -0.79 5.25
CA LEU A 55 -4.84 0.24 6.19
C LEU A 55 -4.76 -0.30 7.63
N ASN A 56 -5.77 -1.02 8.09
CA ASN A 56 -5.79 -1.61 9.43
C ASN A 56 -4.65 -2.60 9.65
N TYR A 57 -4.33 -3.41 8.63
CA TYR A 57 -3.21 -4.35 8.74
C TYR A 57 -1.87 -3.61 8.84
N MET A 58 -1.65 -2.60 7.99
CA MET A 58 -0.42 -1.81 7.99
C MET A 58 -0.25 -1.03 9.30
N SER A 59 -1.33 -0.46 9.83
CA SER A 59 -1.34 0.19 11.14
C SER A 59 -0.97 -0.77 12.27
N LYS A 60 -1.49 -2.00 12.24
CA LYS A 60 -1.16 -3.04 13.23
C LYS A 60 0.33 -3.37 13.28
N ILE A 61 1.05 -3.27 12.15
CA ILE A 61 2.50 -3.54 12.08
C ILE A 61 3.36 -2.26 12.22
N GLY A 62 2.75 -1.14 12.64
CA GLY A 62 3.42 0.10 13.01
C GLY A 62 3.59 1.13 11.89
N PHE A 63 2.90 0.98 10.76
CA PHE A 63 2.87 2.01 9.71
C PHE A 63 1.74 3.00 9.94
N GLU A 64 2.04 4.29 9.79
CA GLU A 64 1.10 5.39 9.87
C GLU A 64 0.81 5.93 8.47
N LEU A 65 -0.46 6.16 8.16
CA LEU A 65 -0.86 6.77 6.88
C LEU A 65 -0.41 8.24 6.86
N VAL A 66 0.29 8.62 5.79
CA VAL A 66 0.80 9.99 5.59
C VAL A 66 0.07 10.68 4.44
N ASN A 67 -0.17 9.95 3.34
CA ASN A 67 -0.83 10.52 2.18
C ASN A 67 -1.60 9.45 1.38
N THR A 68 -2.54 9.91 0.58
CA THR A 68 -3.37 9.11 -0.32
C THR A 68 -3.38 9.74 -1.71
N PHE A 69 -3.16 8.94 -2.76
CA PHE A 69 -3.32 9.38 -4.15
C PHE A 69 -4.35 8.51 -4.84
N ASP A 70 -5.40 9.12 -5.39
CA ASP A 70 -6.37 8.40 -6.21
C ASP A 70 -5.79 8.11 -7.59
N LEU A 71 -5.94 6.88 -8.05
CA LEU A 71 -5.67 6.50 -9.42
C LEU A 71 -6.99 6.60 -10.18
N THR A 72 -7.06 7.53 -11.11
CA THR A 72 -8.21 7.72 -12.00
C THR A 72 -7.84 7.21 -13.39
N ASP A 73 -8.56 6.20 -13.87
CA ASP A 73 -8.47 5.81 -15.28
C ASP A 73 -9.54 6.55 -16.06
N ASN A 74 -9.12 7.32 -17.06
CA ASN A 74 -10.01 7.94 -18.04
C ASN A 74 -9.98 7.10 -19.32
N TYR A 75 -11.01 6.28 -19.55
CA TYR A 75 -11.19 5.57 -20.82
C TYR A 75 -12.58 5.86 -21.38
N ASN A 76 -12.65 6.49 -22.56
CA ASN A 76 -13.87 6.78 -23.33
C ASN A 76 -15.03 7.40 -22.53
N GLY A 77 -14.77 8.42 -21.70
CA GLY A 77 -15.82 9.20 -21.03
C GLY A 77 -16.51 8.52 -19.84
N SER A 78 -16.13 7.26 -19.53
CA SER A 78 -16.53 6.55 -18.31
C SER A 78 -15.45 6.77 -17.24
N GLY A 79 -15.65 7.75 -16.36
CA GLY A 79 -14.74 8.01 -15.25
C GLY A 79 -14.96 7.03 -14.10
N GLY A 80 -13.88 6.39 -13.62
CA GLY A 80 -13.90 5.55 -12.43
C GLY A 80 -12.54 5.52 -11.74
N THR A 81 -12.55 5.46 -10.41
CA THR A 81 -11.32 5.23 -9.63
C THR A 81 -10.79 3.83 -9.92
N SER A 82 -9.64 3.73 -10.57
CA SER A 82 -8.98 2.46 -10.91
C SER A 82 -8.19 1.87 -9.74
N GLY A 83 -7.86 2.71 -8.75
CA GLY A 83 -7.23 2.30 -7.51
C GLY A 83 -6.85 3.49 -6.62
N ILE A 84 -6.12 3.22 -5.56
CA ILE A 84 -5.56 4.21 -4.65
C ILE A 84 -4.13 3.81 -4.28
N ILE A 85 -3.26 4.81 -4.09
CA ILE A 85 -1.94 4.63 -3.53
C ILE A 85 -1.93 5.21 -2.12
N TYR A 86 -1.59 4.38 -1.14
CA TYR A 86 -1.28 4.83 0.21
C TYR A 86 0.22 5.04 0.35
N VAL A 87 0.59 6.20 0.87
CA VAL A 87 1.94 6.45 1.37
C VAL A 87 1.90 6.35 2.89
N MET A 88 2.62 5.39 3.43
CA MET A 88 2.67 5.16 4.87
C MET A 88 4.12 5.25 5.35
N LYS A 89 4.32 5.69 6.60
CA LYS A 89 5.65 5.77 7.23
C LYS A 89 5.70 4.90 8.48
N LYS A 90 6.86 4.36 8.81
CA LYS A 90 7.14 3.68 10.07
C LYS A 90 8.38 4.28 10.68
N ALA A 91 8.33 4.62 11.96
CA ALA A 91 9.52 5.04 12.69
C ALA A 91 10.50 3.86 12.75
N LYS A 92 11.77 4.08 12.43
CA LYS A 92 12.79 3.10 12.77
C LYS A 92 13.03 3.19 14.27
N GLU A 93 12.86 2.07 14.96
CA GLU A 93 13.36 1.94 16.32
C GLU A 93 14.89 2.00 16.22
N ASN A 94 15.48 3.03 16.82
CA ASN A 94 16.93 3.16 16.99
C ASN A 94 17.40 2.31 18.17
#